data_AF-A0A4U0W852-F1
#
_entry.id   AF-A0A4U0W852-F1
#
_cell.length_a   1.000
_cell.length_b   1.000
_cell.length_c   1.000
_cell.angle_alpha   90.00
_cell.angle_beta   90.00
_cell.angle_gamma   90.00
#
_symmetry.space_group_name_H-M   'P 1'
#
loop_
_entity.id
_entity.type
_entity.pdbx_description
1 polymer ?
#
loop_
_entity_poly.entity_id
_entity_poly.type
_entity_poly.pdbx_seq_one_letter_code
_entity_poly.pdbx_strand_id
1 'polypeptide(L)'
;LRPQVARAMLLEAKRWTGEEARKDGIVDLVAEPDKMLDVALELARQWAPKAKMGVFSLLRNELYGEAGKAFREISYVHGKPTGSPAKAKI
;
A
#
# COMPACT_ATOMS: atom_id res chain seq x y z
N LEU A 1 8.07 -5.97 5.46
CA LEU A 1 8.51 -5.31 6.71
C LEU A 1 9.69 -6.09 7.28
N ARG A 2 10.67 -5.41 7.88
CA ARG A 2 11.75 -6.11 8.60
C ARG A 2 11.14 -6.96 9.74
N PRO A 3 11.66 -8.17 10.04
CA PRO A 3 11.02 -9.09 10.99
C PRO A 3 10.68 -8.46 12.36
N GLN A 4 11.56 -7.61 12.87
CA GLN A 4 11.35 -6.90 14.14
C GLN A 4 10.17 -5.92 14.11
N VAL A 5 9.96 -5.23 12.98
CA VAL A 5 8.82 -4.30 12.81
C VAL A 5 7.52 -5.09 12.65
N ALA A 6 7.55 -6.20 11.91
CA ALA A 6 6.39 -7.08 11.75
C ALA A 6 5.94 -7.69 13.09
N ARG A 7 6.89 -8.16 13.92
CA ARG A 7 6.58 -8.67 15.26
C ARG A 7 5.95 -7.61 16.14
N ALA A 8 6.54 -6.42 16.21
CA ALA A 8 6.00 -5.30 16.97
C ALA A 8 4.57 -4.94 16.54
N MET A 9 4.29 -5.00 15.24
CA MET A 9 3.01 -4.61 14.66
C MET A 9 1.93 -5.66 14.88
N LEU A 10 2.25 -6.93 14.62
CA LEU A 10 1.26 -8.00 14.57
C LEU A 10 1.07 -8.73 15.90
N LEU A 11 2.13 -8.83 16.72
CA LEU A 11 2.12 -9.66 17.92
C LEU A 11 2.18 -8.85 19.22
N GLU A 12 2.77 -7.65 19.18
CA GLU A 12 2.99 -6.83 20.38
C GLU A 12 2.00 -5.64 20.48
N ALA A 13 1.23 -5.38 19.44
CA ALA A 13 0.31 -4.24 19.34
C ALA A 13 0.96 -2.90 19.72
N LYS A 14 2.23 -2.72 19.34
CA LYS A 14 2.99 -1.50 19.63
C LYS A 14 2.24 -0.28 19.08
N ARG A 15 2.33 0.85 19.78
CA ARG A 15 1.88 2.15 19.26
C ARG A 15 3.09 2.91 18.73
N TRP A 16 2.90 3.59 17.61
CA TRP A 16 3.93 4.40 16.97
C TRP A 16 3.57 5.88 17.01
N THR A 17 4.58 6.71 17.22
CA THR A 17 4.58 8.10 16.80
C THR A 17 4.86 8.22 15.30
N GLY A 18 4.60 9.38 14.69
CA GLY A 18 4.89 9.61 13.27
C GLY A 18 6.36 9.36 12.91
N GLU A 19 7.29 9.87 13.73
CA GLU A 19 8.74 9.72 13.49
C GLU A 19 9.21 8.26 13.60
N GLU A 20 8.71 7.51 14.59
CA GLU A 20 9.01 6.08 14.69
C GLU A 20 8.47 5.30 13.50
N ALA A 21 7.24 5.59 13.06
CA ALA A 21 6.63 4.93 11.91
C ALA A 21 7.44 5.19 10.64
N ARG A 22 7.96 6.41 10.47
CA ARG A 22 8.84 6.77 9.35
C ARG A 22 10.16 6.00 9.40
N LYS A 23 10.83 6.02 10.56
CA LYS A 23 12.09 5.29 10.77
C LYS A 23 11.94 3.77 10.58
N ASP A 24 10.80 3.22 10.97
CA ASP A 24 10.52 1.80 10.83
C ASP A 24 10.12 1.39 9.40
N GLY A 25 9.81 2.37 8.54
CA GLY A 25 9.39 2.16 7.15
C GLY A 25 7.91 1.76 7.03
N ILE A 26 7.08 2.18 7.98
CA ILE A 26 5.62 2.00 7.96
C ILE A 26 4.96 3.11 7.14
N VAL A 27 5.49 4.33 7.23
CA VAL A 27 5.11 5.49 6.41
C VAL A 27 6.34 6.07 5.74
N ASP A 28 6.19 6.62 4.54
CA ASP A 28 7.30 7.24 3.81
C ASP A 28 7.62 8.66 4.30
N LEU A 29 6.59 9.39 4.74
CA LEU A 29 6.67 10.81 5.12
C LEU A 29 5.77 11.11 6.33
N VAL A 30 6.14 12.16 7.06
CA VAL A 30 5.39 12.72 8.19
C VAL A 30 5.20 14.21 7.93
N ALA A 31 4.00 14.72 8.22
CA ALA A 31 3.66 16.13 8.11
C ALA A 31 2.76 16.52 9.29
N GLU A 32 2.65 17.83 9.53
CA GLU A 32 1.68 18.35 10.51
C GLU A 32 0.25 17.93 10.13
N PRO A 33 -0.63 17.62 11.10
CA PRO A 33 -1.96 17.08 10.83
C PRO A 33 -2.80 17.91 9.86
N ASP A 34 -2.70 19.24 9.94
CA ASP A 34 -3.41 20.21 9.11
C ASP A 34 -2.85 20.29 7.67
N LYS A 35 -1.65 19.76 7.42
CA LYS A 35 -0.95 19.82 6.12
C LYS A 35 -0.83 18.49 5.42
N MET A 36 -1.24 17.38 6.04
CA MET A 36 -1.06 16.03 5.48
C MET A 36 -1.64 15.88 4.08
N LEU A 37 -2.82 16.46 3.82
CA LEU A 37 -3.45 16.40 2.49
C LEU A 37 -2.64 17.16 1.45
N ASP A 38 -2.19 18.37 1.78
CA ASP A 38 -1.45 19.21 0.84
C ASP A 38 -0.12 18.55 0.45
N VAL A 39 0.61 18.00 1.44
CA VAL A 39 1.85 17.25 1.20
C VAL A 39 1.59 16.00 0.35
N ALA A 40 0.51 15.27 0.62
CA ALA A 40 0.14 14.11 -0.19
C ALA A 40 -0.19 14.49 -1.64
N LEU A 41 -0.89 15.60 -1.86
CA LEU A 41 -1.23 16.11 -3.19
C LEU A 41 -0.01 16.62 -3.94
N GLU A 42 0.93 17.28 -3.26
CA GLU A 42 2.19 17.70 -3.84
C GLU A 42 2.99 16.50 -4.37
N LEU A 43 3.13 15.46 -3.53
CA LEU A 43 3.79 14.22 -3.92
C LEU A 43 3.06 13.55 -5.10
N ALA A 44 1.73 13.47 -5.04
CA ALA A 44 0.94 12.90 -6.13
C ALA A 44 1.15 13.65 -7.45
N ARG A 45 1.20 14.99 -7.42
CA ARG A 45 1.46 15.82 -8.61
C ARG A 45 2.85 15.59 -9.19
N GLN A 46 3.85 15.30 -8.35
CA GLN A 46 5.20 14.95 -8.81
C GLN A 46 5.23 13.62 -9.60
N TRP A 47 4.45 12.62 -9.16
CA TRP A 47 4.45 11.28 -9.76
C TRP A 47 3.44 11.11 -10.89
N ALA A 48 2.31 11.81 -10.84
CA ALA A 48 1.21 11.66 -11.80
C ALA A 48 1.63 11.76 -13.28
N PRO A 49 2.53 12.68 -13.71
CA PRO A 49 2.98 12.75 -15.09
C PRO A 49 3.67 11.47 -15.58
N LYS A 50 4.32 10.72 -14.67
CA LYS A 50 5.05 9.48 -14.99
C LYS A 50 4.13 8.26 -15.11
N ALA A 51 2.86 8.37 -14.72
CA ALA A 51 1.91 7.26 -14.73
C ALA A 51 1.34 6.92 -16.13
N LYS A 52 1.39 7.87 -17.08
CA LYS A 52 0.69 7.77 -18.38
C LYS A 52 1.04 6.53 -19.22
N MET A 53 2.26 6.02 -19.09
CA MET A 53 2.75 4.89 -19.89
C MET A 53 2.53 3.52 -19.22
N GLY A 54 1.85 3.46 -18.06
CA GLY A 54 1.61 2.20 -17.33
C GLY A 54 2.85 1.56 -16.69
N VAL A 55 4.03 2.19 -16.81
CA VAL A 55 5.31 1.70 -16.28
C VAL A 55 5.24 1.44 -14.77
N PHE A 56 4.63 2.32 -14.00
CA PHE A 56 4.49 2.12 -12.55
C PHE A 56 3.58 0.95 -12.19
N SER A 57 2.56 0.66 -13.00
CA SER A 57 1.73 -0.53 -12.81
C SER A 57 2.52 -1.81 -13.08
N LEU A 58 3.37 -1.82 -14.11
CA LEU A 58 4.29 -2.93 -14.41
C LEU A 58 5.28 -3.15 -13.26
N LEU A 59 6.01 -2.10 -12.85
CA LEU A 59 6.99 -2.18 -11.75
C LEU A 59 6.34 -2.61 -10.43
N ARG A 60 5.14 -2.12 -10.12
CA ARG A 60 4.39 -2.56 -8.94
C ARG A 60 4.05 -4.05 -9.01
N ASN A 61 3.68 -4.56 -10.17
CA ASN A 61 3.37 -5.98 -10.36
C ASN A 61 4.63 -6.85 -10.26
N GLU A 62 5.77 -6.39 -10.76
CA GLU A 62 7.05 -7.09 -10.58
C GLU A 62 7.46 -7.13 -9.11
N LEU A 63 7.28 -6.03 -8.37
CA LEU A 63 7.72 -5.94 -6.97
C LEU A 63 6.76 -6.63 -5.99
N TYR A 64 5.46 -6.55 -6.23
CA TYR A 64 4.42 -6.97 -5.26
C TYR A 64 3.31 -7.82 -5.87
N GLY A 65 3.42 -8.27 -7.12
CA GLY A 65 2.34 -8.96 -7.84
C GLY A 65 1.85 -10.23 -7.14
N GLU A 66 2.79 -11.07 -6.66
CA GLU A 66 2.47 -12.30 -5.93
C GLU A 66 1.78 -12.04 -4.60
N ALA A 67 2.33 -11.13 -3.78
CA ALA A 67 1.72 -10.73 -2.52
C ALA A 67 0.31 -10.13 -2.74
N GLY A 68 0.15 -9.31 -3.79
CA GLY A 68 -1.13 -8.76 -4.19
C GLY A 68 -2.13 -9.83 -4.65
N LYS A 69 -1.67 -10.87 -5.35
CA LYS A 69 -2.49 -12.02 -5.75
C LYS A 69 -2.95 -12.82 -4.53
N ALA A 70 -2.03 -13.21 -3.65
CA ALA A 70 -2.35 -13.95 -2.43
C ALA A 70 -3.35 -13.18 -1.56
N PHE A 71 -3.18 -11.86 -1.41
CA PHE A 71 -4.12 -11.03 -0.66
C PHE A 71 -5.52 -11.00 -1.29
N ARG A 72 -5.62 -10.93 -2.63
CA ARG A 72 -6.92 -10.95 -3.32
C ARG A 72 -7.64 -12.30 -3.20
N GLU A 73 -6.91 -13.41 -3.18
CA GLU A 73 -7.47 -14.76 -3.06
C GLU A 73 -8.13 -15.01 -1.70
N ILE A 74 -7.67 -14.33 -0.65
CA ILE A 74 -8.24 -14.40 0.70
C ILE A 74 -9.24 -13.27 1.01
N SER A 75 -9.44 -12.33 0.08
CA SER A 75 -10.31 -11.16 0.28
C SER A 75 -11.75 -11.44 -0.15
N TYR A 76 -12.70 -11.13 0.72
CA TYR A 76 -14.13 -11.26 0.48
C TYR A 76 -14.85 -9.93 0.72
N VAL A 77 -15.77 -9.56 -0.16
CA VAL A 77 -16.67 -8.42 0.03
C VAL A 77 -18.10 -8.94 0.00
N HIS A 78 -18.84 -8.73 1.09
CA HIS A 78 -20.19 -9.30 1.28
C HIS A 78 -20.24 -10.82 1.03
N GLY A 79 -19.20 -11.55 1.49
CA GLY A 79 -19.09 -13.00 1.30
C GLY A 79 -18.73 -13.45 -0.13
N LYS A 80 -18.45 -12.52 -1.04
CA LYS A 80 -18.07 -12.83 -2.43
C LYS A 80 -16.56 -12.60 -2.64
N PRO A 81 -15.84 -13.53 -3.29
CA PRO A 81 -14.46 -13.30 -3.69
C PRO A 81 -14.40 -12.11 -4.66
N THR A 82 -13.55 -11.13 -4.36
CA THR A 82 -13.37 -9.94 -5.22
C THR A 82 -12.15 -10.03 -6.14
N GLY A 83 -11.38 -11.12 -6.05
CA GLY A 83 -10.19 -11.37 -6.85
C GLY A 83 -10.41 -12.22 -8.10
N SER A 84 -11.60 -12.78 -8.30
CA SER A 84 -11.87 -13.64 -9.45
C SER A 84 -11.88 -12.82 -10.74
N PRO A 85 -11.19 -13.26 -11.81
CA PRO A 85 -11.29 -12.61 -13.10
C PRO A 85 -12.76 -12.51 -13.52
N ALA A 86 -13.14 -11.40 -14.16
CA ALA A 86 -14.49 -11.24 -14.70
C ALA A 86 -14.82 -12.48 -15.53
N LYS A 87 -15.95 -13.14 -15.23
CA LYS A 87 -16.39 -14.29 -16.02
C LYS A 87 -16.46 -13.87 -17.48
N ALA A 88 -15.74 -14.58 -18.36
CA ALA A 88 -15.86 -14.35 -19.79
C ALA A 88 -17.34 -14.45 -20.17
N LYS A 89 -17.85 -13.45 -20.89
CA LYS A 89 -19.16 -13.55 -21.52
C LYS A 89 -19.01 -14.59 -22.64
N ILE A 90 -19.55 -15.78 -22.42
CA ILE A 90 -19.80 -16.77 -23.48
C ILE A 90 -21.13 -16.40 -24.12
#